data_AF-A0A661NXH6-F1
#
_entry.id   AF-A0A661NXH6-F1
#
_cell.length_a   1.000
_cell.length_b   1.000
_cell.length_c   1.000
_cell.angle_alpha   90.00
_cell.angle_beta   90.00
_cell.angle_gamma   90.00
#
_symmetry.space_group_name_H-M   'P 1'
#
loop_
_entity.id
_entity.type
_entity.pdbx_description
1 polymer ?
#
loop_
_entity_poly.entity_id
_entity_poly.type
_entity_poly.pdbx_seq_one_letter_code
_entity_poly.pdbx_strand_id
1 'polypeptide(L)'
;MKAIVVATTATRGGLGVFGMAGLCALLTLGCDDDCDAYADEAAGTAIVMHVRNDLTSPLYLATNGCTSQILPFEVRDEDGHELQLQLPACVTCEGLQSSDGMCEASCMSPPTIYLAPGGLYELTWSGQYFAETEMPDSCYEERAQDHCWRMMGLAAGVNDITVLAHQSCTDGSSSGTCTCDSSAAGWCQLSSSGYLGDEPLEETATVDVPPGEPVLITFAP
;
A
#
# COMPACT_ATOMS: atom_id res chain seq x y z
N MET A 1 -26.30 -35.07 -11.34
CA MET A 1 -25.41 -35.28 -10.17
C MET A 1 -24.60 -36.55 -10.42
N LYS A 2 -23.34 -36.40 -10.82
CA LYS A 2 -22.42 -37.51 -11.09
C LYS A 2 -21.40 -37.55 -9.94
N ALA A 3 -21.48 -38.58 -9.13
CA ALA A 3 -20.46 -38.90 -8.13
C ALA A 3 -19.24 -39.47 -8.85
N ILE A 4 -18.07 -38.87 -8.63
CA ILE A 4 -16.78 -39.41 -9.05
C ILE A 4 -16.18 -40.09 -7.81
N VAL A 5 -16.10 -41.42 -7.88
CA VAL A 5 -15.36 -42.26 -6.94
C VAL A 5 -13.93 -42.34 -7.47
N VAL A 6 -12.96 -41.83 -6.71
CA VAL A 6 -11.53 -42.06 -6.95
C VAL A 6 -11.02 -43.01 -5.87
N ALA A 7 -10.69 -44.23 -6.29
CA ALA A 7 -10.05 -45.23 -5.44
C ALA A 7 -8.53 -45.27 -5.73
N THR A 8 -7.78 -44.96 -4.68
CA THR A 8 -6.50 -45.53 -4.23
C THR A 8 -5.50 -46.11 -5.24
N THR A 9 -4.26 -45.61 -5.16
CA THR A 9 -3.06 -46.45 -5.21
C THR A 9 -2.03 -45.92 -4.20
N ALA A 10 -1.83 -46.67 -3.12
CA ALA A 10 -0.76 -46.45 -2.17
C ALA A 10 0.49 -47.19 -2.65
N THR A 11 1.52 -46.45 -3.04
CA THR A 11 2.81 -47.02 -3.42
C THR A 11 3.74 -47.01 -2.21
N ARG A 12 4.10 -48.22 -1.77
CA ARG A 12 5.08 -48.51 -0.71
C ARG A 12 6.45 -48.69 -1.36
N GLY A 13 7.50 -48.05 -0.83
CA GLY A 13 8.88 -48.51 -1.01
C GLY A 13 9.86 -47.47 -1.52
N GLY A 14 10.64 -46.90 -0.60
CA GLY A 14 11.79 -46.05 -0.91
C GLY A 14 12.51 -45.61 0.36
N LEU A 15 13.23 -46.52 1.00
CA LEU A 15 14.26 -46.20 1.99
C LEU A 15 15.42 -45.51 1.24
N GLY A 16 15.34 -44.18 1.14
CA GLY A 16 16.37 -43.33 0.56
C GLY A 16 16.83 -42.31 1.59
N VAL A 17 18.06 -42.50 2.09
CA VAL A 17 18.99 -41.52 2.65
C VAL A 17 18.36 -40.31 3.35
N PHE A 18 18.37 -40.34 4.68
CA PHE A 18 18.21 -39.17 5.54
C PHE A 18 19.23 -38.08 5.14
N GLY A 19 18.77 -37.11 4.35
CA GLY A 19 19.45 -35.84 4.17
C GLY A 19 19.32 -35.04 5.45
N MET A 20 20.46 -34.73 6.08
CA MET A 20 20.58 -33.84 7.23
C MET A 20 20.10 -32.43 6.87
N ALA A 21 18.82 -32.16 7.07
CA ALA A 21 18.32 -30.83 7.43
C ALA A 21 17.69 -30.99 8.81
N GLY A 22 18.09 -30.33 9.87
CA GLY A 22 19.14 -29.35 10.10
C GLY A 22 19.12 -29.16 11.62
N LEU A 23 20.13 -29.72 12.29
CA LEU A 23 20.35 -29.51 13.72
C LEU A 23 20.82 -28.06 13.92
N CYS A 24 19.89 -27.14 14.21
CA CYS A 24 20.23 -25.83 14.76
C CYS A 24 19.90 -25.75 16.26
N ALA A 25 20.18 -26.83 17.00
CA ALA A 25 19.67 -26.98 18.37
C ALA A 25 20.74 -27.18 19.46
N LEU A 26 22.05 -27.29 19.17
CA LEU A 26 22.99 -27.74 20.21
C LEU A 26 24.39 -27.08 20.23
N LEU A 27 24.65 -26.01 19.48
CA LEU A 27 25.90 -25.25 19.59
C LEU A 27 25.60 -23.76 19.58
N THR A 28 25.91 -23.09 20.69
CA THR A 28 25.92 -21.64 20.91
C THR A 28 27.04 -20.93 20.12
N LEU A 29 27.07 -21.14 18.82
CA LEU A 29 27.87 -20.36 17.87
C LEU A 29 26.86 -19.76 16.91
N GLY A 30 26.76 -18.43 16.92
CA GLY A 30 25.68 -17.65 16.34
C GLY A 30 25.21 -18.18 14.98
N CYS A 31 23.90 -18.37 14.86
CA CYS A 31 23.27 -18.00 13.61
C CYS A 31 23.69 -16.55 13.40
N ASP A 32 24.52 -16.26 12.40
CA ASP A 32 24.66 -14.88 11.94
C ASP A 32 23.23 -14.41 11.69
N ASP A 33 22.77 -13.44 12.47
CA ASP A 33 21.52 -12.75 12.18
C ASP A 33 21.74 -12.16 10.79
N ASP A 34 21.03 -12.70 9.79
CA ASP A 34 21.19 -12.34 8.39
C ASP A 34 20.58 -10.95 8.17
N CYS A 35 21.27 -9.94 8.70
CA CYS A 35 20.83 -8.56 8.68
C CYS A 35 20.69 -8.04 7.24
N ASP A 36 21.33 -8.69 6.25
CA ASP A 36 21.20 -8.36 4.83
C ASP A 36 19.75 -8.50 4.34
N ALA A 37 18.94 -9.37 4.97
CA ALA A 37 17.52 -9.53 4.64
C ALA A 37 16.67 -8.29 4.89
N TYR A 38 17.14 -7.34 5.72
CA TYR A 38 16.47 -6.08 6.03
C TYR A 38 16.88 -4.93 5.10
N ALA A 39 17.98 -5.08 4.37
CA ALA A 39 18.45 -4.13 3.37
C ALA A 39 17.79 -4.35 1.99
N ASP A 40 17.29 -5.56 1.72
CA ASP A 40 16.62 -5.91 0.46
C ASP A 40 15.11 -5.64 0.56
N GLU A 41 14.73 -4.37 0.36
CA GLU A 41 13.32 -3.99 0.24
C GLU A 41 12.74 -4.42 -1.12
N ALA A 42 11.57 -5.05 -1.09
CA ALA A 42 11.04 -5.69 -2.29
C ALA A 42 10.59 -4.65 -3.34
N ALA A 43 10.97 -4.89 -4.60
CA ALA A 43 10.43 -4.15 -5.73
C ALA A 43 8.93 -4.45 -5.86
N GLY A 44 8.11 -3.40 -5.92
CA GLY A 44 6.68 -3.55 -6.20
C GLY A 44 6.38 -3.71 -7.69
N THR A 45 5.12 -4.02 -7.99
CA THR A 45 4.57 -4.02 -9.35
C THR A 45 3.73 -2.77 -9.55
N ALA A 46 4.11 -1.92 -10.51
CA ALA A 46 3.37 -0.70 -10.79
C ALA A 46 1.92 -0.99 -11.21
N ILE A 47 0.97 -0.33 -10.56
CA ILE A 47 -0.47 -0.42 -10.82
C ILE A 47 -0.98 0.95 -11.26
N VAL A 48 -1.50 1.02 -12.48
CA VAL A 48 -2.15 2.23 -13.02
C VAL A 48 -3.62 2.18 -12.68
N MET A 49 -4.16 3.28 -12.15
CA MET A 49 -5.55 3.40 -11.75
C MET A 49 -6.18 4.64 -12.35
N HIS A 50 -7.44 4.49 -12.74
CA HIS A 50 -8.29 5.53 -13.29
C HIS A 50 -9.48 5.72 -12.35
N VAL A 51 -9.57 6.90 -11.74
CA VAL A 51 -10.70 7.31 -10.89
C VAL A 51 -11.61 8.20 -11.69
N ARG A 52 -12.85 7.77 -11.89
CA ARG A 52 -13.85 8.49 -12.68
C ARG A 52 -14.99 8.99 -11.80
N ASN A 53 -15.36 10.26 -12.00
CA ASN A 53 -16.51 10.86 -11.34
C ASN A 53 -17.70 10.94 -12.32
N ASP A 54 -18.64 9.99 -12.25
CA ASP A 54 -19.89 10.03 -13.02
C ASP A 54 -21.05 10.68 -12.23
N LEU A 55 -20.79 11.22 -11.04
CA LEU A 55 -21.75 12.01 -10.28
C LEU A 55 -21.95 13.40 -10.90
N THR A 56 -23.02 14.08 -10.47
CA THR A 56 -23.28 15.49 -10.83
C THR A 56 -22.60 16.50 -9.92
N SER A 57 -22.00 16.04 -8.82
CA SER A 57 -21.22 16.85 -7.86
C SER A 57 -19.71 16.59 -8.03
N PRO A 58 -18.85 17.56 -7.67
CA PRO A 58 -17.41 17.32 -7.65
C PRO A 58 -17.02 16.30 -6.57
N LEU A 59 -15.87 15.66 -6.78
CA LEU A 59 -15.20 14.84 -5.80
C LEU A 59 -13.86 15.45 -5.40
N TYR A 60 -13.46 15.19 -4.16
CA TYR A 60 -12.18 15.57 -3.61
C TYR A 60 -11.45 14.30 -3.16
N LEU A 61 -10.33 14.02 -3.81
CA LEU A 61 -9.47 12.88 -3.47
C LEU A 61 -8.31 13.42 -2.64
N ALA A 62 -8.10 12.86 -1.47
CA ALA A 62 -6.99 13.23 -0.62
C ALA A 62 -6.40 12.01 0.05
N THR A 63 -5.20 12.20 0.53
CA THR A 63 -4.43 11.18 1.20
C THR A 63 -4.30 11.59 2.65
N ASN A 64 -4.65 10.68 3.56
CA ASN A 64 -4.38 10.89 4.97
C ASN A 64 -2.86 10.77 5.22
N GLY A 65 -2.35 11.31 6.31
CA GLY A 65 -0.95 11.10 6.73
C GLY A 65 0.11 11.95 6.01
N CYS A 66 1.35 11.51 6.15
CA CYS A 66 2.56 12.23 5.72
C CYS A 66 3.17 11.53 4.51
N THR A 67 2.87 12.01 3.31
CA THR A 67 3.42 11.44 2.07
C THR A 67 3.52 12.48 0.97
N SER A 68 4.52 12.34 0.10
CA SER A 68 4.66 13.14 -1.11
C SER A 68 3.77 12.65 -2.26
N GLN A 69 3.21 11.45 -2.14
CA GLN A 69 2.34 10.84 -3.13
C GLN A 69 0.87 10.95 -2.71
N ILE A 70 0.00 11.20 -3.68
CA ILE A 70 -1.46 11.18 -3.45
C ILE A 70 -1.95 9.75 -3.68
N LEU A 71 -2.16 9.02 -2.59
CA LEU A 71 -2.77 7.71 -2.54
C LEU A 71 -4.17 7.86 -1.89
N PRO A 72 -5.23 8.22 -2.64
CA PRO A 72 -6.56 8.42 -2.09
C PRO A 72 -7.32 7.10 -1.92
N PHE A 73 -6.61 6.04 -1.55
CA PHE A 73 -7.15 4.70 -1.51
C PHE A 73 -6.51 3.86 -0.41
N GLU A 74 -7.24 2.83 -0.02
CA GLU A 74 -6.81 1.75 0.85
C GLU A 74 -6.66 0.48 0.02
N VAL A 75 -5.82 -0.45 0.47
CA VAL A 75 -5.65 -1.76 -0.16
C VAL A 75 -5.86 -2.84 0.88
N ARG A 76 -6.62 -3.87 0.52
CA ARG A 76 -6.74 -5.10 1.29
C ARG A 76 -6.19 -6.28 0.51
N ASP A 77 -5.50 -7.18 1.21
CA ASP A 77 -5.00 -8.43 0.64
C ASP A 77 -6.14 -9.44 0.39
N GLU A 78 -5.80 -10.62 -0.14
CA GLU A 78 -6.77 -11.68 -0.46
C GLU A 78 -7.52 -12.24 0.76
N ASP A 79 -6.95 -12.07 1.96
CA ASP A 79 -7.53 -12.47 3.24
C ASP A 79 -8.37 -11.35 3.89
N GLY A 80 -8.38 -10.16 3.28
CA GLY A 80 -9.11 -8.98 3.73
C GLY A 80 -8.37 -8.13 4.77
N HIS A 81 -7.07 -8.34 4.97
CA HIS A 81 -6.26 -7.48 5.84
C HIS A 81 -5.89 -6.19 5.13
N GLU A 82 -6.06 -5.07 5.82
CA GLU A 82 -5.64 -3.76 5.31
C GLU A 82 -4.12 -3.62 5.30
N LEU A 83 -3.58 -3.18 4.17
CA LEU A 83 -2.16 -3.01 3.96
C LEU A 83 -1.75 -1.56 4.25
N GLN A 84 -0.66 -1.39 4.99
CA GLN A 84 -0.16 -0.08 5.39
C GLN A 84 0.58 0.58 4.22
N LEU A 85 -0.06 1.46 3.47
CA LEU A 85 0.56 2.13 2.31
C LEU A 85 1.52 3.27 2.67
N GLN A 86 1.48 3.72 3.92
CA GLN A 86 2.24 4.88 4.39
C GLN A 86 2.97 4.56 5.67
N LEU A 87 4.13 5.16 5.86
CA LEU A 87 4.86 5.02 7.12
C LEU A 87 4.15 5.78 8.25
N PRO A 88 3.67 5.09 9.31
CA PRO A 88 3.14 5.77 10.49
C PRO A 88 4.25 6.44 11.30
N ALA A 89 5.47 5.90 11.21
CA ALA A 89 6.68 6.43 11.79
C ALA A 89 7.81 6.40 10.77
N CYS A 90 8.70 7.35 10.88
CA CYS A 90 9.74 7.67 9.90
C CYS A 90 10.97 6.75 9.95
N VAL A 91 10.73 5.45 10.15
CA VAL A 91 11.75 4.47 10.50
C VAL A 91 11.51 3.21 9.67
N THR A 92 12.20 3.10 8.54
CA THR A 92 12.27 1.83 7.79
C THR A 92 13.38 0.95 8.35
N CYS A 93 13.32 -0.35 8.08
CA CYS A 93 14.37 -1.28 8.48
C CYS A 93 15.74 -0.89 7.89
N GLU A 94 15.78 -0.58 6.59
CA GLU A 94 16.99 -0.10 5.90
C GLU A 94 17.52 1.22 6.50
N GLY A 95 16.61 2.14 6.86
CA GLY A 95 16.97 3.42 7.48
C GLY A 95 17.60 3.25 8.87
N LEU A 96 17.18 2.25 9.63
CA LEU A 96 17.78 1.91 10.93
C LEU A 96 19.17 1.27 10.78
N GLN A 97 19.42 0.57 9.68
CA GLN A 97 20.74 -0.05 9.41
C GLN A 97 21.80 0.97 9.01
N SER A 98 21.40 2.02 8.27
CA SER A 98 22.33 2.98 7.68
C SER A 98 22.66 4.19 8.57
N SER A 99 22.03 4.33 9.74
CA SER A 99 22.13 5.52 10.62
C SER A 99 21.66 6.85 9.97
N ASP A 100 21.29 6.81 8.68
CA ASP A 100 20.72 7.89 7.88
C ASP A 100 19.18 7.98 8.04
N GLY A 101 18.55 7.03 8.76
CA GLY A 101 17.10 6.93 8.97
C GLY A 101 16.47 8.00 9.87
N MET A 102 17.04 9.20 9.95
CA MET A 102 16.31 10.35 10.47
C MET A 102 15.55 10.99 9.31
N CYS A 103 14.25 10.73 9.21
CA CYS A 103 13.41 11.56 8.36
C CYS A 103 13.62 13.03 8.70
N GLU A 104 13.75 13.83 7.65
CA GLU A 104 13.52 15.26 7.75
C GLU A 104 12.09 15.45 8.31
N ALA A 105 11.95 16.23 9.39
CA ALA A 105 10.69 16.40 10.13
C ALA A 105 9.56 17.08 9.31
N SER A 106 9.73 17.24 8.00
CA SER A 106 8.75 17.80 7.09
C SER A 106 7.71 16.74 6.73
N CYS A 107 6.73 16.55 7.60
CA CYS A 107 5.44 16.00 7.19
C CYS A 107 4.78 17.01 6.25
N MET A 108 4.96 16.83 4.95
CA MET A 108 4.23 17.60 3.95
C MET A 108 2.84 17.00 3.85
N SER A 109 1.81 17.81 4.11
CA SER A 109 0.44 17.39 3.87
C SER A 109 0.26 17.20 2.36
N PRO A 110 -0.18 16.01 1.91
CA PRO A 110 -0.37 15.76 0.50
C PRO A 110 -1.45 16.71 -0.06
N PRO A 111 -1.30 17.16 -1.31
CA PRO A 111 -2.28 18.03 -1.93
C PRO A 111 -3.60 17.27 -2.18
N THR A 112 -4.70 18.02 -2.21
CA THR A 112 -6.02 17.48 -2.56
C THR A 112 -6.25 17.56 -4.07
N ILE A 113 -6.79 16.51 -4.67
CA ILE A 113 -7.23 16.51 -6.07
C ILE A 113 -8.71 16.87 -6.12
N TYR A 114 -9.02 17.91 -6.89
CA TYR A 114 -10.39 18.22 -7.31
C TYR A 114 -10.70 17.44 -8.60
N LEU A 115 -11.83 16.74 -8.61
CA LEU A 115 -12.32 15.96 -9.75
C LEU A 115 -13.73 16.42 -10.10
N ALA A 116 -13.85 17.14 -11.22
CA ALA A 116 -15.13 17.67 -11.71
C ALA A 116 -16.10 16.52 -12.11
N PRO A 117 -17.41 16.79 -12.17
CA PRO A 117 -18.38 15.90 -12.82
C PRO A 117 -17.92 15.49 -14.23
N GLY A 118 -17.93 14.19 -14.51
CA GLY A 118 -17.44 13.58 -15.75
C GLY A 118 -15.91 13.50 -15.87
N GLY A 119 -15.16 13.95 -14.87
CA GLY A 119 -13.70 13.95 -14.87
C GLY A 119 -13.09 12.55 -14.68
N LEU A 120 -11.84 12.42 -15.12
CA LEU A 120 -11.02 11.21 -14.99
C LEU A 120 -9.63 11.56 -14.43
N TYR A 121 -9.30 11.05 -13.26
CA TYR A 121 -7.98 11.17 -12.66
C TYR A 121 -7.18 9.87 -12.83
N GLU A 122 -6.02 9.96 -13.47
CA GLU A 122 -5.09 8.84 -13.59
C GLU A 122 -4.01 8.97 -12.52
N LEU A 123 -3.73 7.87 -11.82
CA LEU A 123 -2.63 7.78 -10.87
C LEU A 123 -1.91 6.44 -11.02
N THR A 124 -0.63 6.41 -10.66
CA THR A 124 0.18 5.19 -10.66
C THR A 124 0.71 4.95 -9.26
N TRP A 125 0.47 3.76 -8.73
CA TRP A 125 1.04 3.28 -7.48
C TRP A 125 2.12 2.25 -7.78
N SER A 126 3.19 2.20 -6.98
CA SER A 126 4.28 1.23 -7.18
C SER A 126 3.93 -0.21 -6.81
N GLY A 127 2.74 -0.46 -6.23
CA GLY A 127 2.36 -1.77 -5.72
C GLY A 127 3.16 -2.17 -4.48
N GLN A 128 3.59 -1.17 -3.69
CA GLN A 128 4.36 -1.37 -2.46
C GLN A 128 3.57 -0.92 -1.24
N TYR A 129 3.78 -1.64 -0.14
CA TYR A 129 3.23 -1.34 1.17
C TYR A 129 4.30 -1.54 2.24
N PHE A 130 4.02 -1.13 3.47
CA PHE A 130 4.89 -1.32 4.62
C PHE A 130 4.35 -2.45 5.49
N ALA A 131 5.23 -3.37 5.88
CA ALA A 131 4.93 -4.40 6.87
C ALA A 131 5.80 -4.17 8.10
N GLU A 132 5.19 -4.17 9.28
CA GLU A 132 5.93 -4.19 10.53
C GLU A 132 6.67 -5.53 10.65
N THR A 133 7.97 -5.46 10.91
CA THR A 133 8.85 -6.63 11.02
C THR A 133 9.72 -6.50 12.25
N GLU A 134 9.90 -7.61 12.97
CA GLU A 134 10.82 -7.68 14.09
C GLU A 134 12.26 -7.68 13.56
N MET A 135 13.10 -6.76 14.07
CA MET A 135 14.50 -6.66 13.68
C MET A 135 15.39 -6.84 14.93
N PRO A 136 16.26 -7.86 14.95
CA PRO A 136 17.15 -8.11 16.09
C PRO A 136 18.03 -6.89 16.43
N ASP A 137 18.31 -6.71 17.72
CA ASP A 137 19.19 -5.65 18.23
C ASP A 137 20.61 -5.69 17.63
N SER A 138 21.05 -6.85 17.16
CA SER A 138 22.32 -7.05 16.46
C SER A 138 22.34 -6.42 15.06
N CYS A 139 21.18 -6.12 14.48
CA CYS A 139 21.03 -5.66 13.09
C CYS A 139 20.90 -4.15 12.92
N TYR A 140 20.99 -3.35 13.98
CA TYR A 140 20.96 -1.89 13.88
C TYR A 140 22.01 -1.24 14.80
N GLU A 141 22.53 -0.08 14.39
CA GLU A 141 23.73 0.49 15.04
C GLU A 141 23.46 1.21 16.37
N GLU A 142 22.35 1.96 16.51
CA GLU A 142 22.24 2.94 17.62
C GLU A 142 20.85 3.11 18.27
N ARG A 143 19.80 2.36 17.88
CA ARG A 143 18.44 2.57 18.41
C ARG A 143 17.72 1.31 18.83
N ALA A 144 17.53 1.13 20.14
CA ALA A 144 16.65 0.11 20.69
C ALA A 144 15.22 0.24 20.15
N GLN A 145 14.90 -0.48 19.08
CA GLN A 145 13.56 -0.77 18.61
C GLN A 145 13.51 -2.27 18.30
N ASP A 146 12.50 -2.94 18.82
CA ASP A 146 12.23 -4.35 18.53
C ASP A 146 11.55 -4.55 17.17
N HIS A 147 11.06 -3.47 16.55
CA HIS A 147 10.35 -3.49 15.28
C HIS A 147 10.79 -2.36 14.35
N CYS A 148 10.62 -2.59 13.05
CA CYS A 148 10.81 -1.61 11.99
C CYS A 148 9.77 -1.83 10.88
N TRP A 149 9.60 -0.85 10.01
CA TRP A 149 8.73 -0.99 8.83
C TRP A 149 9.56 -1.39 7.63
N ARG A 150 9.26 -2.54 7.04
CA ARG A 150 9.91 -3.00 5.81
C ARG A 150 9.00 -2.72 4.62
N MET A 151 9.55 -2.15 3.55
CA MET A 151 8.80 -2.04 2.30
C MET A 151 8.70 -3.41 1.61
N MET A 152 7.47 -3.79 1.31
CA MET A 152 7.09 -5.04 0.68
C MET A 152 6.37 -4.74 -0.63
N GLY A 153 6.57 -5.60 -1.63
CA GLY A 153 5.77 -5.60 -2.84
C GLY A 153 4.49 -6.42 -2.63
N LEU A 154 3.40 -6.03 -3.27
CA LEU A 154 2.20 -6.86 -3.33
C LEU A 154 2.53 -8.27 -3.84
N ALA A 155 2.01 -9.28 -3.15
CA ALA A 155 2.04 -10.64 -3.64
C ALA A 155 1.19 -10.76 -4.93
N ALA A 156 1.57 -11.69 -5.80
CA ALA A 156 0.74 -12.04 -6.93
C ALA A 156 -0.59 -12.63 -6.43
N GLY A 157 -1.71 -12.18 -7.00
CA GLY A 157 -3.03 -12.56 -6.55
C GLY A 157 -4.02 -11.41 -6.54
N VAL A 158 -5.16 -11.65 -5.92
CA VAL A 158 -6.32 -10.78 -5.95
C VAL A 158 -6.31 -9.86 -4.72
N ASN A 159 -6.33 -8.55 -4.94
CA ASN A 159 -6.37 -7.54 -3.89
C ASN A 159 -7.55 -6.60 -4.13
N ASP A 160 -8.13 -6.05 -3.06
CA ASP A 160 -9.17 -5.03 -3.16
C ASP A 160 -8.56 -3.64 -2.96
N ILE A 161 -8.87 -2.72 -3.86
CA ILE A 161 -8.49 -1.31 -3.78
C ILE A 161 -9.75 -0.48 -3.58
N THR A 162 -9.84 0.24 -2.47
CA THR A 162 -10.95 1.13 -2.14
C THR A 162 -10.52 2.58 -2.24
N VAL A 163 -11.06 3.33 -3.18
CA VAL A 163 -10.83 4.78 -3.29
C VAL A 163 -11.78 5.53 -2.36
N LEU A 164 -11.23 6.47 -1.60
CA LEU A 164 -11.96 7.36 -0.71
C LEU A 164 -12.10 8.73 -1.38
N ALA A 165 -13.33 9.22 -1.51
CA ALA A 165 -13.62 10.51 -2.12
C ALA A 165 -14.61 11.32 -1.28
N HIS A 166 -14.35 12.62 -1.08
CA HIS A 166 -15.25 13.50 -0.36
C HIS A 166 -16.05 14.38 -1.32
N GLN A 167 -17.26 14.80 -0.94
CA GLN A 167 -18.11 15.67 -1.76
C GLN A 167 -18.04 17.15 -1.37
N SER A 168 -17.44 17.47 -0.23
CA SER A 168 -17.19 18.84 0.20
C SER A 168 -15.73 19.07 0.57
N CYS A 169 -15.31 20.31 0.37
CA CYS A 169 -13.99 20.79 0.74
C CYS A 169 -14.09 22.29 1.06
N THR A 170 -13.44 22.72 2.14
CA THR A 170 -13.31 24.13 2.53
C THR A 170 -11.85 24.53 2.63
N ASP A 171 -11.50 25.68 2.09
CA ASP A 171 -10.11 26.14 1.98
C ASP A 171 -9.64 26.94 3.22
N GLY A 172 -10.11 26.61 4.42
CA GLY A 172 -9.76 27.30 5.67
C GLY A 172 -10.14 28.78 5.75
N SER A 173 -10.49 29.41 4.63
CA SER A 173 -11.13 30.71 4.56
C SER A 173 -12.63 30.49 4.76
N SER A 174 -13.29 31.40 5.47
CA SER A 174 -14.70 31.26 5.86
C SER A 174 -15.71 31.27 4.71
N SER A 175 -15.27 31.26 3.45
CA SER A 175 -16.13 31.39 2.27
C SER A 175 -15.61 30.74 0.99
N GLY A 176 -14.40 30.17 0.98
CA GLY A 176 -13.82 29.62 -0.23
C GLY A 176 -14.25 28.17 -0.48
N THR A 177 -14.70 27.91 -1.71
CA THR A 177 -14.84 26.53 -2.21
C THR A 177 -13.49 26.09 -2.75
N CYS A 178 -13.07 24.87 -2.42
CA CYS A 178 -11.86 24.31 -2.98
C CYS A 178 -12.06 24.07 -4.48
N THR A 179 -11.59 24.97 -5.32
CA THR A 179 -11.69 24.83 -6.78
C THR A 179 -10.40 25.27 -7.44
N CYS A 180 -10.13 24.71 -8.61
CA CYS A 180 -9.02 25.08 -9.46
C CYS A 180 -9.44 24.94 -10.93
N ASP A 181 -8.66 25.52 -11.83
CA ASP A 181 -8.87 25.35 -13.27
C ASP A 181 -8.56 23.90 -13.65
N SER A 182 -9.59 23.15 -14.04
CA SER A 182 -9.44 21.75 -14.40
C SER A 182 -8.68 21.57 -15.71
N SER A 183 -7.92 20.48 -15.79
CA SER A 183 -7.31 20.02 -17.03
C SER A 183 -8.36 19.56 -18.04
N ALA A 184 -7.94 19.23 -19.27
CA ALA A 184 -8.82 18.63 -20.28
C ALA A 184 -9.45 17.29 -19.82
N ALA A 185 -8.85 16.62 -18.84
CA ALA A 185 -9.38 15.40 -18.23
C ALA A 185 -10.36 15.68 -17.06
N GLY A 186 -10.65 16.95 -16.75
CA GLY A 186 -11.64 17.31 -15.74
C GLY A 186 -11.15 17.25 -14.29
N TRP A 187 -9.85 17.27 -14.05
CA TRP A 187 -9.26 17.28 -12.70
C TRP A 187 -8.18 18.34 -12.57
N CYS A 188 -7.90 18.77 -11.34
CA CYS A 188 -6.76 19.62 -10.99
C CYS A 188 -6.29 19.37 -9.56
N GLN A 189 -5.01 19.67 -9.30
CA GLN A 189 -4.43 19.60 -7.96
C GLN A 189 -4.55 20.95 -7.27
N LEU A 190 -5.10 20.95 -6.05
CA LEU A 190 -5.21 22.15 -5.22
C LEU A 190 -3.84 22.50 -4.62
N SER A 191 -3.54 23.79 -4.53
CA SER A 191 -2.26 24.29 -3.98
C SER A 191 -2.14 24.15 -2.46
N SER A 192 -3.23 23.83 -1.78
CA SER A 192 -3.30 23.62 -0.33
C SER A 192 -4.17 22.41 -0.02
N SER A 193 -3.85 21.71 1.07
CA SER A 193 -4.73 20.71 1.66
C SER A 193 -6.03 21.38 2.11
N GLY A 194 -7.15 21.03 1.50
CA GLY A 194 -8.45 21.52 1.94
C GLY A 194 -8.97 20.72 3.14
N TYR A 195 -9.85 21.33 3.94
CA TYR A 195 -10.59 20.61 4.98
C TYR A 195 -11.77 19.88 4.35
N LEU A 196 -11.75 18.55 4.38
CA LEU A 196 -12.82 17.69 3.87
C LEU A 196 -13.82 17.45 4.99
N GLY A 197 -15.08 17.85 4.77
CA GLY A 197 -16.07 18.00 5.84
C GLY A 197 -17.03 16.83 6.01
N ASP A 198 -17.17 15.97 5.00
CA ASP A 198 -18.15 14.88 4.98
C ASP A 198 -17.49 13.50 5.14
N GLU A 199 -18.29 12.51 5.54
CA GLU A 199 -17.92 11.10 5.41
C GLU A 199 -17.53 10.78 3.97
N PRO A 200 -16.41 10.06 3.74
CA PRO A 200 -16.00 9.70 2.39
C PRO A 200 -17.03 8.78 1.73
N LEU A 201 -17.23 8.98 0.43
CA LEU A 201 -17.73 7.95 -0.45
C LEU A 201 -16.61 6.95 -0.72
N GLU A 202 -16.97 5.67 -0.75
CA GLU A 202 -16.03 4.58 -0.99
C GLU A 202 -16.45 3.82 -2.25
N GLU A 203 -15.50 3.57 -3.13
CA GLU A 203 -15.70 2.68 -4.28
C GLU A 203 -14.53 1.69 -4.36
N THR A 204 -14.87 0.41 -4.46
CA THR A 204 -13.89 -0.68 -4.45
C THR A 204 -13.78 -1.33 -5.82
N ALA A 205 -12.55 -1.58 -6.25
CA ALA A 205 -12.25 -2.45 -7.37
C ALA A 205 -11.26 -3.53 -6.96
N THR A 206 -11.43 -4.71 -7.54
CA THR A 206 -10.54 -5.83 -7.36
C THR A 206 -9.46 -5.82 -8.45
N VAL A 207 -8.20 -6.04 -8.07
CA VAL A 207 -7.05 -6.10 -8.97
C VAL A 207 -6.33 -7.44 -8.84
N ASP A 208 -5.99 -8.05 -9.97
CA ASP A 208 -5.08 -9.19 -10.04
C ASP A 208 -3.66 -8.65 -10.28
N VAL A 209 -2.68 -9.09 -9.49
CA VAL A 209 -1.28 -8.63 -9.58
C VAL A 209 -0.42 -9.72 -10.26
N PRO A 210 0.27 -9.43 -11.37
CA PRO A 210 0.36 -8.12 -12.03
C PRO A 210 -0.91 -7.76 -12.84
N PRO A 211 -1.29 -6.47 -12.90
CA PRO A 211 -2.48 -6.06 -13.63
C PRO A 211 -2.30 -6.21 -15.15
N GLY A 212 -3.31 -6.76 -15.82
CA GLY A 212 -3.35 -6.84 -17.29
C GLY A 212 -3.79 -5.53 -17.96
N GLU A 213 -4.55 -4.71 -17.26
CA GLU A 213 -5.11 -3.42 -17.72
C GLU A 213 -5.17 -2.43 -16.56
N PRO A 214 -5.28 -1.10 -16.81
CA PRO A 214 -5.52 -0.12 -15.75
C PRO A 214 -6.80 -0.44 -14.95
N VAL A 215 -6.74 -0.25 -13.63
CA VAL A 215 -7.89 -0.44 -12.74
C VAL A 215 -8.81 0.77 -12.84
N LEU A 216 -10.05 0.57 -13.30
CA LEU A 216 -11.05 1.63 -13.38
C LEU A 216 -11.98 1.60 -12.16
N ILE A 217 -12.03 2.70 -11.42
CA ILE A 217 -12.91 2.91 -10.27
C ILE A 217 -13.84 4.08 -10.61
N THR A 218 -15.15 3.86 -10.56
CA THR A 218 -16.15 4.85 -10.98
C THR A 218 -17.13 5.14 -9.87
N PHE A 219 -17.23 6.41 -9.48
CA PHE A 219 -18.27 6.90 -8.59
C PHE A 219 -19.52 7.23 -9.43
N ALA A 220 -20.62 6.53 -9.17
CA ALA A 220 -21.88 6.69 -9.91
C ALA A 220 -23.08 6.91 -8.95
N PRO A 221 -24.23 7.42 -9.44
CA PRO A 221 -25.40 7.76 -8.61
C PRO A 221 -26.07 6.59 -7.89
#